data_AF-A0A7C1CFP9-F1
#
_entry.id   AF-A0A7C1CFP9-F1
#
_cell.length_a   1.000
_cell.length_b   1.000
_cell.length_c   1.000
_cell.angle_alpha   90.00
_cell.angle_beta   90.00
_cell.angle_gamma   90.00
#
_symmetry.space_group_name_H-M   'P 1'
#
loop_
_entity.id
_entity.type
_entity.pdbx_description
1 polymer ?
#
loop_
_entity_poly.entity_id
_entity_poly.type
_entity_poly.pdbx_seq_one_letter_code
_entity_poly.pdbx_strand_id
1 'polypeptide(L)'
;MDQVAARILPWRSSGTSSTRAGFTLIELAFVLVIIGLLLGMGSEILPMLIKQNKVRENRVLVREVKTSILGYALATGRLPFAASSENGTETSGRLQGYLPYATIGVRGKDVSLRTLFYAVEPALTGTTNREEFQIRLRELITGVRTPDLFCDNGTFQAAFVVLSSGENLQVDPPNDDNGNGRVDIHDDNQFSAPSGTYTSDNDDILDAVSITYLHGILKE
;
A
#
# COMPACT_ATOMS: atom_id res chain seq x y z
N MET A 1 -33.44 -89.66 -38.87
CA MET A 1 -32.04 -89.97 -39.27
C MET A 1 -31.73 -88.98 -40.39
N ASP A 2 -30.97 -87.90 -40.24
CA ASP A 2 -30.03 -87.49 -39.20
C ASP A 2 -29.98 -85.97 -39.12
N GLN A 3 -29.73 -85.47 -37.91
CA GLN A 3 -29.55 -84.05 -37.62
C GLN A 3 -28.19 -83.56 -38.15
N VAL A 4 -28.19 -82.48 -38.93
CA VAL A 4 -26.96 -81.74 -39.25
C VAL A 4 -26.67 -80.76 -38.12
N ALA A 5 -25.79 -81.17 -37.22
CA ALA A 5 -25.33 -80.36 -36.09
C ALA A 5 -24.47 -79.18 -36.58
N ALA A 6 -24.93 -77.96 -36.31
CA ALA A 6 -24.16 -76.73 -36.51
C ALA A 6 -22.97 -76.69 -35.52
N ARG A 7 -21.75 -76.67 -36.06
CA ARG A 7 -20.51 -76.62 -35.26
C ARG A 7 -20.14 -75.17 -34.99
N ILE A 8 -20.65 -74.63 -33.87
CA ILE A 8 -20.29 -73.31 -33.37
C ILE A 8 -18.85 -73.38 -32.82
N LEU A 9 -17.91 -72.68 -33.46
CA LEU A 9 -16.56 -72.49 -32.93
C LEU A 9 -16.59 -71.50 -31.75
N PRO A 10 -15.94 -71.79 -30.62
CA PRO A 10 -15.85 -70.81 -29.53
C PRO A 10 -14.89 -69.67 -29.91
N TRP A 11 -15.41 -68.44 -29.88
CA TRP A 11 -14.60 -67.23 -29.93
C TRP A 11 -13.75 -67.16 -28.66
N ARG A 12 -12.43 -67.37 -28.79
CA ARG A 12 -11.47 -67.21 -27.69
C ARG A 12 -11.27 -65.71 -27.43
N SER A 13 -11.91 -65.18 -26.38
CA SER A 13 -11.60 -63.84 -25.87
C SER A 13 -10.21 -63.85 -25.23
N SER A 14 -9.23 -63.24 -25.89
CA SER A 14 -7.96 -62.91 -25.27
C SER A 14 -8.18 -61.76 -24.28
N GLY A 15 -8.36 -62.10 -23.00
CA GLY A 15 -8.30 -61.12 -21.92
C GLY A 15 -6.89 -60.54 -21.86
N THR A 16 -6.71 -59.30 -22.30
CA THR A 16 -5.52 -58.51 -21.97
C THR A 16 -5.57 -58.23 -20.47
N SER A 17 -4.76 -58.93 -19.68
CA SER A 17 -4.51 -58.51 -18.30
C SER A 17 -3.75 -57.19 -18.36
N SER A 18 -4.43 -56.10 -18.01
CA SER A 18 -3.74 -54.88 -17.63
C SER A 18 -3.00 -55.17 -16.33
N THR A 19 -1.72 -55.54 -16.40
CA THR A 19 -0.84 -55.59 -15.24
C THR A 19 -0.81 -54.20 -14.62
N ARG A 20 -1.48 -54.03 -13.48
CA ARG A 20 -1.35 -52.82 -12.67
C ARG A 20 0.04 -52.86 -12.05
N ALA A 21 1.00 -52.18 -12.68
CA ALA A 21 2.28 -51.90 -12.07
C ALA A 21 2.05 -50.94 -10.89
N GLY A 22 2.32 -51.40 -9.66
CA GLY A 22 2.33 -50.55 -8.48
C GLY A 22 3.68 -49.86 -8.31
N PHE A 23 3.70 -48.70 -7.67
CA PHE A 23 4.95 -48.02 -7.32
C PHE A 23 5.76 -48.84 -6.31
N THR A 24 7.07 -48.92 -6.49
CA THR A 24 7.94 -49.54 -5.50
C THR A 24 8.12 -48.63 -4.29
N LEU A 25 8.36 -49.22 -3.12
CA LEU A 25 8.54 -48.48 -1.87
C LEU A 25 9.77 -47.56 -1.95
N ILE A 26 10.80 -47.98 -2.68
CA ILE A 26 12.03 -47.21 -2.87
C ILE A 26 11.83 -46.02 -3.83
N GLU A 27 11.03 -46.17 -4.89
CA GLU A 27 10.69 -45.05 -5.79
C GLU A 27 9.92 -43.96 -5.02
N LEU A 28 8.95 -44.36 -4.20
CA LEU A 28 8.21 -43.41 -3.37
C LEU A 28 9.12 -42.73 -2.33
N ALA A 29 10.09 -43.46 -1.76
CA ALA A 29 11.06 -42.90 -0.82
C ALA A 29 11.94 -41.81 -1.47
N PHE A 30 12.47 -42.05 -2.67
CA PHE A 30 13.26 -41.04 -3.37
C PHE A 30 12.41 -39.84 -3.81
N VAL A 31 11.17 -40.05 -4.24
CA VAL A 31 10.24 -38.95 -4.58
C VAL A 31 9.99 -38.05 -3.37
N LEU A 32 9.75 -38.63 -2.18
CA LEU A 32 9.56 -37.86 -0.95
C LEU A 32 10.83 -37.11 -0.52
N VAL A 33 12.02 -37.69 -0.73
CA VAL A 33 13.31 -37.00 -0.50
C VAL A 33 13.45 -35.81 -1.44
N ILE A 34 13.17 -35.97 -2.74
CA ILE A 34 13.25 -34.88 -3.71
C ILE A 34 12.25 -33.77 -3.38
N ILE A 35 10.99 -34.12 -3.05
CA ILE A 35 9.97 -33.15 -2.63
C ILE A 35 10.42 -32.43 -1.35
N GLY A 36 10.96 -33.15 -0.37
CA GLY A 36 11.48 -32.57 0.87
C GLY A 36 12.63 -31.59 0.63
N LEU A 37 13.55 -31.91 -0.28
CA LEU A 37 14.64 -31.01 -0.68
C LEU A 37 14.10 -29.76 -1.41
N LEU A 38 13.15 -29.93 -2.33
CA LEU A 38 12.54 -28.81 -3.05
C LEU A 38 11.78 -27.87 -2.12
N LEU A 39 10.98 -28.41 -1.21
CA LEU A 39 10.25 -27.62 -0.21
C LEU A 39 11.21 -26.97 0.80
N GLY A 40 12.29 -27.67 1.18
CA GLY A 40 13.33 -27.14 2.05
C GLY A 40 14.02 -25.92 1.43
N MET A 41 14.47 -26.03 0.18
CA MET A 41 15.16 -24.95 -0.52
C MET A 41 14.24 -23.81 -0.98
N GLY A 42 12.97 -24.09 -1.26
CA GLY A 42 12.02 -23.11 -1.80
C GLY A 42 11.20 -22.34 -0.76
N SER A 43 11.28 -22.71 0.52
CA SER A 43 10.41 -22.16 1.58
C SER A 43 10.61 -20.65 1.84
N GLU A 44 11.82 -20.13 1.64
CA GLU A 44 12.17 -18.73 1.96
C GLU A 44 11.84 -17.74 0.83
N ILE A 45 11.67 -18.18 -0.42
CA ILE A 45 11.49 -17.30 -1.57
C ILE A 45 10.08 -16.68 -1.58
N LEU A 46 9.06 -17.46 -1.23
CA LEU A 46 7.66 -17.02 -1.35
C LEU A 46 7.31 -15.84 -0.42
N PRO A 47 7.69 -15.85 0.89
CA PRO A 47 7.44 -14.72 1.78
C PRO A 47 8.09 -13.41 1.29
N MET A 48 9.31 -13.49 0.74
CA MET A 48 10.02 -12.34 0.21
C MET A 48 9.28 -11.71 -0.98
N LEU A 49 8.79 -12.53 -1.92
CA LEU A 49 8.01 -12.06 -3.06
C LEU A 49 6.69 -11.40 -2.64
N ILE A 50 6.03 -11.97 -1.62
CA ILE A 50 4.81 -11.40 -1.05
C ILE A 50 5.12 -10.03 -0.44
N LYS A 51 6.15 -9.91 0.41
CA LYS A 51 6.55 -8.63 1.03
C LYS A 51 6.81 -7.55 -0.02
N GLN A 52 7.57 -7.87 -1.05
CA GLN A 52 7.85 -6.93 -2.14
C GLN A 52 6.58 -6.47 -2.87
N ASN A 53 5.64 -7.38 -3.09
CA ASN A 53 4.36 -7.04 -3.71
C ASN A 53 3.52 -6.10 -2.82
N LYS A 54 3.45 -6.37 -1.50
CA LYS A 54 2.76 -5.49 -0.55
C LYS A 54 3.32 -4.07 -0.55
N VAL A 55 4.64 -3.94 -0.47
CA VAL A 55 5.32 -2.63 -0.51
C VAL A 55 5.03 -1.90 -1.82
N ARG A 56 5.01 -2.62 -2.95
CA ARG A 56 4.66 -2.05 -4.25
C ARG A 56 3.22 -1.54 -4.29
N GLU A 57 2.28 -2.31 -3.75
CA GLU A 57 0.87 -1.92 -3.70
C GLU A 57 0.66 -0.70 -2.78
N ASN A 58 1.30 -0.66 -1.61
CA ASN A 58 1.26 0.49 -0.72
C ASN A 58 1.79 1.77 -1.41
N ARG A 59 2.87 1.66 -2.21
CA ARG A 59 3.35 2.80 -3.02
C ARG A 59 2.33 3.31 -4.03
N VAL A 60 1.63 2.40 -4.68
CA VAL A 60 0.58 2.77 -5.64
C VAL A 60 -0.56 3.48 -4.90
N LEU A 61 -0.97 2.94 -3.76
CA LEU A 61 -2.02 3.54 -2.93
C LEU A 61 -1.65 4.93 -2.44
N VAL A 62 -0.45 5.13 -1.87
CA VAL A 62 -0.02 6.45 -1.38
C VAL A 62 0.01 7.48 -2.52
N ARG A 63 0.45 7.09 -3.72
CA ARG A 63 0.43 7.97 -4.91
C ARG A 63 -0.98 8.31 -5.38
N GLU A 64 -1.89 7.33 -5.35
CA GLU A 64 -3.31 7.52 -5.66
C GLU A 64 -3.94 8.52 -4.69
N VAL A 65 -3.70 8.33 -3.38
CA VAL A 65 -4.18 9.22 -2.33
C VAL A 65 -3.64 10.64 -2.52
N LYS A 66 -2.34 10.81 -2.78
CA LYS A 66 -1.74 12.11 -3.08
C LYS A 66 -2.44 12.79 -4.27
N THR A 67 -2.68 12.04 -5.35
CA THR A 67 -3.35 12.57 -6.54
C THR A 67 -4.80 12.99 -6.24
N SER A 68 -5.51 12.21 -5.42
CA SER A 68 -6.86 12.52 -4.98
C SER A 68 -6.93 13.75 -4.08
N ILE A 69 -5.99 13.92 -3.13
CA ILE A 69 -5.91 15.13 -2.29
C ILE A 69 -5.66 16.36 -3.16
N LEU A 70 -4.77 16.27 -4.16
CA LEU A 70 -4.57 17.35 -5.13
C LEU A 70 -5.86 17.67 -5.89
N GLY A 71 -6.58 16.65 -6.37
CA GLY A 71 -7.88 16.83 -7.03
C GLY A 71 -8.93 17.49 -6.12
N TYR A 72 -9.00 17.09 -4.86
CA TYR A 72 -9.86 17.69 -3.85
C TYR A 72 -9.51 19.17 -3.64
N ALA A 73 -8.23 19.50 -3.54
CA ALA A 73 -7.76 20.88 -3.40
C ALA A 73 -8.14 21.75 -4.61
N LEU A 74 -8.00 21.20 -5.81
CA LEU A 74 -8.40 21.88 -7.05
C LEU A 74 -9.91 22.11 -7.14
N ALA A 75 -10.71 21.16 -6.65
CA ALA A 75 -12.16 21.22 -6.70
C ALA A 75 -12.78 22.13 -5.62
N THR A 76 -12.20 22.12 -4.42
CA THR A 76 -12.78 22.82 -3.25
C THR A 76 -12.07 24.11 -2.88
N GLY A 77 -10.83 24.31 -3.35
CA GLY A 77 -10.01 25.44 -2.94
C GLY A 77 -9.53 25.32 -1.49
N ARG A 78 -9.36 24.10 -0.96
CA ARG A 78 -8.73 23.83 0.34
C ARG A 78 -8.23 22.40 0.42
N LEU A 79 -7.32 22.13 1.35
CA LEU A 79 -6.99 20.76 1.73
C LEU A 79 -8.03 20.22 2.73
N PRO A 80 -8.30 18.89 2.71
CA PRO A 80 -9.21 18.30 3.68
C PRO A 80 -8.58 18.29 5.07
N PHE A 81 -9.42 18.35 6.11
CA PHE A 81 -8.96 18.06 7.47
C PHE A 81 -8.71 16.55 7.64
N ALA A 82 -7.87 16.18 8.60
CA ALA A 82 -7.70 14.78 8.96
C ALA A 82 -9.02 14.20 9.53
N ALA A 83 -9.22 12.89 9.36
CA ALA A 83 -10.32 12.18 9.99
C ALA A 83 -9.97 11.86 11.45
N SER A 84 -10.94 12.01 12.35
CA SER A 84 -10.80 11.64 13.78
C SER A 84 -10.82 10.14 14.05
N SER A 85 -11.37 9.38 13.11
CA SER A 85 -11.54 7.92 13.21
C SER A 85 -11.25 7.24 11.87
N GLU A 86 -11.21 5.91 11.87
CA GLU A 86 -11.01 5.10 10.67
C GLU A 86 -12.21 5.12 9.68
N ASN A 87 -13.26 5.91 9.93
CA ASN A 87 -14.38 6.05 9.01
C ASN A 87 -14.05 6.85 7.74
N GLY A 88 -12.90 7.53 7.72
CA GLY A 88 -12.42 8.27 6.55
C GLY A 88 -13.14 9.59 6.25
N THR A 89 -13.99 10.08 7.16
CA THR A 89 -14.61 11.40 7.00
C THR A 89 -13.78 12.46 7.70
N GLU A 90 -13.47 13.56 7.02
CA GLU A 90 -12.72 14.67 7.62
C GLU A 90 -13.41 15.18 8.90
N THR A 91 -12.61 15.62 9.87
CA THR A 91 -13.10 16.21 11.12
C THR A 91 -12.58 17.62 11.22
N SER A 92 -13.49 18.61 11.15
CA SER A 92 -13.13 20.02 11.16
C SER A 92 -12.19 20.39 12.31
N GLY A 93 -11.13 21.14 11.98
CA GLY A 93 -10.10 21.56 12.93
C GLY A 93 -9.06 20.50 13.27
N ARG A 94 -9.16 19.28 12.71
CA ARG A 94 -8.16 18.24 12.91
C ARG A 94 -7.08 18.32 11.84
N LEU A 95 -5.86 18.63 12.26
CA LEU A 95 -4.72 18.87 11.38
C LEU A 95 -3.90 17.61 11.08
N GLN A 96 -4.01 16.60 11.93
CA GLN A 96 -3.34 15.32 11.74
C GLN A 96 -4.14 14.13 12.30
N GLY A 97 -3.90 12.95 11.75
CA GLY A 97 -4.53 11.70 12.17
C GLY A 97 -4.82 10.78 11.00
N TYR A 98 -6.03 10.21 10.95
CA TYR A 98 -6.39 9.27 9.90
C TYR A 98 -6.64 10.00 8.57
N LEU A 99 -6.28 9.35 7.46
CA LEU A 99 -6.58 9.81 6.13
C LEU A 99 -8.11 9.97 5.94
N PRO A 100 -8.61 11.12 5.48
CA PRO A 100 -10.02 11.34 5.20
C PRO A 100 -10.43 10.69 3.85
N TYR A 101 -10.20 9.39 3.70
CA TYR A 101 -10.34 8.66 2.44
C TYR A 101 -11.76 8.68 1.85
N ALA A 102 -12.79 8.70 2.70
CA ALA A 102 -14.18 8.80 2.26
C ALA A 102 -14.52 10.22 1.74
N THR A 103 -13.84 11.24 2.27
CA THR A 103 -13.98 12.64 1.85
C THR A 103 -13.35 12.88 0.48
N ILE A 104 -12.17 12.29 0.24
CA ILE A 104 -11.42 12.47 -1.01
C ILE A 104 -11.74 11.38 -2.06
N GLY A 105 -12.50 10.34 -1.70
CA GLY A 105 -13.02 9.34 -2.63
C GLY A 105 -12.00 8.29 -3.08
N VAL A 106 -11.17 7.78 -2.17
CA VAL A 106 -10.15 6.74 -2.45
C VAL A 106 -10.25 5.56 -1.50
N ARG A 107 -9.50 4.50 -1.80
CA ARG A 107 -9.30 3.40 -0.85
C ARG A 107 -8.56 3.93 0.39
N GLY A 108 -9.14 3.72 1.57
CA GLY A 108 -8.57 4.22 2.82
C GLY A 108 -7.54 3.33 3.49
N LYS A 109 -7.53 2.05 3.15
CA LYS A 109 -6.72 1.04 3.82
C LYS A 109 -5.60 0.52 2.93
N ASP A 110 -4.42 0.38 3.52
CA ASP A 110 -3.28 -0.29 2.92
C ASP A 110 -3.44 -1.82 2.91
N VAL A 111 -2.41 -2.52 2.41
CA VAL A 111 -2.41 -4.00 2.35
C VAL A 111 -2.45 -4.65 3.73
N SER A 112 -2.01 -3.93 4.76
CA SER A 112 -2.05 -4.35 6.17
C SER A 112 -3.39 -4.05 6.84
N LEU A 113 -4.40 -3.61 6.06
CA LEU A 113 -5.73 -3.23 6.52
C LEU A 113 -5.73 -2.05 7.50
N ARG A 114 -4.71 -1.19 7.43
CA ARG A 114 -4.58 0.02 8.25
C ARG A 114 -4.99 1.24 7.46
N THR A 115 -5.71 2.13 8.13
CA THR A 115 -6.01 3.45 7.56
C THR A 115 -4.73 4.26 7.55
N LEU A 116 -4.40 4.87 6.41
CA LEU A 116 -3.20 5.69 6.27
C LEU A 116 -3.25 6.88 7.23
N PHE A 117 -2.08 7.37 7.62
CA PHE A 117 -1.94 8.64 8.33
C PHE A 117 -1.92 9.81 7.35
N TYR A 118 -2.42 10.95 7.83
CA TYR A 118 -2.47 12.20 7.10
C TYR A 118 -2.22 13.38 8.04
N ALA A 119 -1.37 14.30 7.60
CA ALA A 119 -1.15 15.60 8.23
C ALA A 119 -1.25 16.71 7.18
N VAL A 120 -1.74 17.88 7.57
CA VAL A 120 -2.02 19.00 6.66
C VAL A 120 -1.58 20.33 7.24
N GLU A 121 -1.06 21.20 6.37
CA GLU A 121 -0.74 22.59 6.70
C GLU A 121 -2.01 23.35 7.14
N PRO A 122 -2.07 23.84 8.39
CA PRO A 122 -3.28 24.46 8.93
C PRO A 122 -3.82 25.61 8.09
N ALA A 123 -2.94 26.46 7.55
CA ALA A 123 -3.33 27.63 6.77
C ALA A 123 -4.05 27.27 5.45
N LEU A 124 -4.00 26.01 5.02
CA LEU A 124 -4.56 25.52 3.76
C LEU A 124 -5.90 24.79 3.91
N THR A 125 -6.41 24.63 5.14
CA THR A 125 -7.66 23.88 5.43
C THR A 125 -8.89 24.77 5.56
N GLY A 126 -8.70 26.05 5.90
CA GLY A 126 -9.79 26.98 6.21
C GLY A 126 -10.27 27.85 5.04
N THR A 127 -9.69 27.70 3.86
CA THR A 127 -10.03 28.51 2.68
C THR A 127 -11.34 28.07 2.05
N THR A 128 -12.06 29.03 1.47
CA THR A 128 -13.43 28.78 0.96
C THR A 128 -13.53 28.75 -0.56
N ASN A 129 -12.48 29.20 -1.26
CA ASN A 129 -12.43 29.26 -2.71
C ASN A 129 -10.97 29.25 -3.21
N ARG A 130 -10.80 29.03 -4.51
CA ARG A 130 -9.47 28.89 -5.15
C ARG A 130 -8.61 30.16 -5.04
N GLU A 131 -9.20 31.35 -5.11
CA GLU A 131 -8.43 32.59 -4.99
C GLU A 131 -7.84 32.75 -3.59
N GLU A 132 -8.64 32.53 -2.55
CA GLU A 132 -8.18 32.54 -1.17
C GLU A 132 -7.08 31.49 -0.96
N PHE A 133 -7.27 30.28 -1.50
CA PHE A 133 -6.28 29.20 -1.45
C PHE A 133 -4.93 29.59 -2.05
N GLN A 134 -4.94 30.20 -3.23
CA GLN A 134 -3.73 30.70 -3.88
C GLN A 134 -3.05 31.82 -3.08
N ILE A 135 -3.83 32.70 -2.45
CA ILE A 135 -3.29 33.74 -1.56
C ILE A 135 -2.59 33.10 -0.36
N ARG A 136 -3.21 32.13 0.33
CA ARG A 136 -2.59 31.43 1.48
C ARG A 136 -1.28 30.75 1.10
N LEU A 137 -1.27 30.05 -0.03
CA LEU A 137 -0.06 29.40 -0.55
C LEU A 137 1.07 30.42 -0.80
N ARG A 138 0.74 31.57 -1.40
CA ARG A 138 1.72 32.64 -1.62
C ARG A 138 2.22 33.24 -0.31
N GLU A 139 1.34 33.47 0.66
CA GLU A 139 1.70 34.00 1.98
C GLU A 139 2.68 33.08 2.71
N LEU A 140 2.48 31.76 2.62
CA LEU A 140 3.40 30.75 3.17
C LEU A 140 4.76 30.78 2.45
N ILE A 141 4.76 30.83 1.11
CA ILE A 141 6.01 30.87 0.31
C ILE A 141 6.82 32.14 0.55
N THR A 142 6.14 33.28 0.71
CA THR A 142 6.77 34.60 0.90
C THR A 142 7.09 34.91 2.36
N GLY A 143 6.71 34.04 3.30
CA GLY A 143 6.97 34.21 4.74
C GLY A 143 6.05 35.20 5.45
N VAL A 144 4.95 35.64 4.81
CA VAL A 144 3.88 36.39 5.48
C VAL A 144 3.17 35.51 6.52
N ARG A 145 3.10 34.21 6.25
CA ARG A 145 2.69 33.17 7.20
C ARG A 145 3.84 32.19 7.40
N THR A 146 3.97 31.70 8.63
CA THR A 146 4.90 30.62 8.96
C THR A 146 4.23 29.28 8.69
N PRO A 147 4.83 28.41 7.86
CA PRO A 147 4.41 27.02 7.75
C PRO A 147 4.55 26.29 9.08
N ASP A 148 3.70 25.29 9.31
CA ASP A 148 3.65 24.46 10.52
C ASP A 148 3.89 22.97 10.22
N LEU A 149 3.87 22.58 8.94
CA LEU A 149 4.13 21.20 8.50
C LEU A 149 5.43 21.11 7.69
N PHE A 150 6.35 20.28 8.17
CA PHE A 150 7.68 20.16 7.58
C PHE A 150 8.07 18.70 7.32
N CYS A 151 8.92 18.52 6.31
CA CYS A 151 9.69 17.31 6.12
C CYS A 151 11.19 17.63 6.03
N ASP A 152 12.02 16.58 6.02
CA ASP A 152 13.47 16.67 5.78
C ASP A 152 14.17 17.67 6.72
N ASN A 153 13.98 17.47 8.03
CA ASN A 153 14.55 18.30 9.10
C ASN A 153 14.23 19.80 8.95
N GLY A 154 13.01 20.13 8.54
CA GLY A 154 12.55 21.51 8.39
C GLY A 154 12.85 22.16 7.04
N THR A 155 13.56 21.48 6.13
CA THR A 155 13.94 22.06 4.84
C THR A 155 12.85 21.95 3.77
N PHE A 156 11.93 21.00 3.94
CA PHE A 156 10.81 20.78 3.04
C PHE A 156 9.51 21.28 3.68
N GLN A 157 8.97 22.39 3.19
CA GLN A 157 7.67 22.90 3.66
C GLN A 157 6.54 22.14 2.97
N ALA A 158 5.88 21.26 3.71
CA ALA A 158 4.83 20.40 3.18
C ALA A 158 3.47 21.10 3.26
N ALA A 159 2.68 21.00 2.19
CA ALA A 159 1.26 21.34 2.20
C ALA A 159 0.45 20.23 2.87
N PHE A 160 0.82 18.97 2.61
CA PHE A 160 0.30 17.80 3.30
C PHE A 160 1.29 16.63 3.22
N VAL A 161 1.14 15.68 4.14
CA VAL A 161 1.88 14.42 4.24
C VAL A 161 0.89 13.26 4.30
N VAL A 162 1.21 12.15 3.64
CA VAL A 162 0.48 10.88 3.71
C VAL A 162 1.47 9.77 4.00
N LEU A 163 1.13 8.89 4.94
CA LEU A 163 1.98 7.77 5.32
C LEU A 163 1.20 6.46 5.50
N SER A 164 1.76 5.37 4.98
CA SER A 164 1.39 3.99 5.33
C SER A 164 2.50 3.42 6.21
N SER A 165 2.14 2.87 7.37
CA SER A 165 3.08 2.31 8.36
C SER A 165 3.40 0.82 8.13
N GLY A 166 3.12 0.28 6.94
CA GLY A 166 3.53 -1.07 6.58
C GLY A 166 2.86 -2.17 7.42
N GLU A 167 3.54 -3.30 7.56
CA GLU A 167 3.09 -4.53 8.22
C GLU A 167 3.47 -4.56 9.71
N ASN A 168 4.58 -3.92 10.09
CA ASN A 168 5.08 -3.87 11.47
C ASN A 168 4.40 -2.78 12.34
N LEU A 169 3.57 -1.92 11.73
CA LEU A 169 2.88 -0.78 12.37
C LEU A 169 3.82 0.25 12.98
N GLN A 170 5.08 0.20 12.59
CA GLN A 170 6.10 1.12 13.01
C GLN A 170 6.50 1.95 11.81
N VAL A 171 6.96 3.15 12.10
CA VAL A 171 7.56 3.98 11.08
C VAL A 171 9.06 3.80 11.25
N ASP A 172 9.70 3.37 10.17
CA ASP A 172 11.11 3.01 10.18
C ASP A 172 11.93 4.17 9.60
N PRO A 173 13.19 4.36 10.03
CA PRO A 173 14.08 5.30 9.36
C PRO A 173 14.14 5.00 7.85
N PRO A 174 13.96 6.00 6.97
CA PRO A 174 14.05 7.41 7.28
C PRO A 174 12.76 8.03 7.83
N ASN A 175 11.57 7.48 7.64
CA ASN A 175 10.29 8.19 7.84
C ASN A 175 9.96 8.54 9.31
N ASP A 176 10.70 7.99 10.28
CA ASP A 176 10.65 8.31 11.71
C ASP A 176 11.84 9.22 12.08
N ASP A 177 11.59 10.53 12.19
CA ASP A 177 12.63 11.54 12.44
C ASP A 177 12.92 11.77 13.93
N ASN A 178 11.95 11.52 14.80
CA ASN A 178 12.06 11.66 16.24
C ASN A 178 12.36 10.34 16.97
N GLY A 179 12.38 9.22 16.25
CA GLY A 179 12.80 7.91 16.74
C GLY A 179 11.77 7.23 17.65
N ASN A 180 10.51 7.64 17.59
CA ASN A 180 9.45 7.13 18.45
C ASN A 180 8.75 5.87 17.86
N GLY A 181 9.03 5.55 16.58
CA GLY A 181 8.47 4.43 15.83
C GLY A 181 6.95 4.48 15.63
N ARG A 182 6.32 5.66 15.73
CA ARG A 182 4.86 5.83 15.75
C ARG A 182 4.44 7.05 14.96
N VAL A 183 3.43 6.87 14.12
CA VAL A 183 2.74 7.98 13.46
C VAL A 183 1.31 8.05 13.98
N ASP A 184 1.07 8.99 14.88
CA ASP A 184 -0.22 9.21 15.53
C ASP A 184 -0.56 10.71 15.67
N ILE A 185 -1.66 11.00 16.34
CA ILE A 185 -2.24 12.35 16.39
C ILE A 185 -1.46 13.33 17.28
N HIS A 186 -0.43 12.84 17.98
CA HIS A 186 0.47 13.61 18.83
C HIS A 186 1.87 13.74 18.21
N ASP A 187 2.06 13.31 16.96
CA ASP A 187 3.31 13.51 16.24
C ASP A 187 3.56 15.01 16.00
N ASP A 188 4.81 15.43 15.85
CA ASP A 188 5.22 16.83 15.95
C ASP A 188 5.24 17.61 14.63
N ASN A 189 4.43 17.18 13.64
CA ASN A 189 4.37 17.73 12.28
C ASN A 189 5.75 17.81 11.57
N GLN A 190 6.74 17.08 12.07
CA GLN A 190 8.04 16.89 11.43
C GLN A 190 8.09 15.45 10.91
N PHE A 191 8.62 15.31 9.70
CA PHE A 191 8.78 14.03 9.05
C PHE A 191 10.10 14.02 8.30
N SER A 192 10.60 12.84 7.94
CA SER A 192 11.73 12.78 7.02
C SER A 192 11.34 13.00 5.56
N ALA A 193 12.36 13.12 4.71
CA ALA A 193 12.17 13.38 3.29
C ALA A 193 11.33 12.30 2.59
N PRO A 194 10.28 12.66 1.81
CA PRO A 194 9.50 11.71 0.99
C PRO A 194 10.33 11.01 -0.09
N SER A 195 11.53 11.51 -0.38
CA SER A 195 12.46 10.96 -1.36
C SER A 195 13.52 10.04 -0.75
N GLY A 196 13.39 9.68 0.53
CA GLY A 196 14.29 8.76 1.22
C GLY A 196 14.49 7.46 0.44
N THR A 197 15.70 6.89 0.52
CA THR A 197 15.98 5.62 -0.15
C THR A 197 15.22 4.52 0.58
N TYR A 198 14.22 3.95 -0.09
CA TYR A 198 13.51 2.80 0.43
C TYR A 198 14.39 1.56 0.32
N THR A 199 14.69 0.93 1.45
CA THR A 199 15.36 -0.37 1.47
C THR A 199 14.34 -1.50 1.32
N SER A 200 14.80 -2.74 1.13
CA SER A 200 13.91 -3.93 1.18
C SER A 200 13.37 -4.22 2.58
N ASP A 201 13.98 -3.61 3.59
CA ASP A 201 13.67 -3.87 4.98
C ASP A 201 12.48 -3.01 5.42
N ASN A 202 12.43 -1.77 4.93
CA ASN A 202 11.37 -0.81 5.18
C ASN A 202 10.09 -1.14 4.38
N ASP A 203 8.98 -1.27 5.08
CA ASP A 203 7.65 -1.54 4.52
C ASP A 203 6.70 -0.33 4.56
N ASP A 204 7.12 0.73 5.23
CA ASP A 204 6.44 2.00 5.36
C ASP A 204 6.69 2.91 4.15
N ILE A 205 5.66 3.67 3.77
CA ILE A 205 5.69 4.55 2.60
C ILE A 205 5.17 5.92 3.00
N LEU A 206 6.06 6.91 2.97
CA LEU A 206 5.74 8.33 3.06
C LEU A 206 5.73 8.96 1.65
N ASP A 207 4.73 9.80 1.39
CA ASP A 207 4.78 10.79 0.30
C ASP A 207 4.21 12.12 0.80
N ALA A 208 4.66 13.20 0.20
CA ALA A 208 4.28 14.55 0.56
C ALA A 208 4.19 15.45 -0.67
N VAL A 209 3.51 16.57 -0.51
CA VAL A 209 3.46 17.65 -1.50
C VAL A 209 3.95 18.92 -0.84
N SER A 210 4.87 19.63 -1.47
CA SER A 210 5.32 20.92 -0.95
C SER A 210 4.33 22.04 -1.26
N ILE A 211 4.34 23.07 -0.42
CA ILE A 211 3.57 24.31 -0.62
C ILE A 211 3.89 24.93 -1.99
N THR A 212 5.17 24.99 -2.35
CA THR A 212 5.64 25.52 -3.63
C THR A 212 5.13 24.73 -4.83
N TYR A 213 5.14 23.39 -4.74
CA TYR A 213 4.63 22.53 -5.80
C TYR A 213 3.12 22.73 -6.01
N LEU A 214 2.34 22.72 -4.92
CA LEU A 214 0.90 22.91 -4.97
C LEU A 214 0.52 24.29 -5.54
N HIS A 215 1.24 25.33 -5.14
CA HIS A 215 1.07 26.67 -5.72
C HIS A 215 1.38 26.72 -7.22
N GLY A 216 2.37 25.94 -7.68
CA GLY A 216 2.71 25.82 -9.10
C GLY A 216 1.56 25.25 -9.93
N ILE A 217 0.99 24.12 -9.48
CA ILE A 217 -0.13 23.45 -10.17
C ILE A 217 -1.36 24.35 -10.30
N LEU A 218 -1.61 25.20 -9.30
CA LEU A 218 -2.80 26.07 -9.30
C LEU A 218 -2.70 27.27 -10.22
N LYS A 219 -1.52 27.60 -10.75
CA LYS A 219 -1.34 28.73 -11.69
C LYS A 219 -1.71 28.38 -13.13
N GLU A 220 -1.76 27.09 -13.45
CA GLU A 220 -2.25 26.56 -14.73
C GLU A 220 -3.77 26.37 -14.69
#